data_AF-A0AAT9QQ69-F1
#
_entry.id   AF-A0AAT9QQ69-F1
#
_cell.length_a   1.000
_cell.length_b   1.000
_cell.length_c   1.000
_cell.angle_alpha   90.00
_cell.angle_beta   90.00
_cell.angle_gamma   90.00
#
_symmetry.space_group_name_H-M   'P 1'
#
loop_
_entity.id
_entity.type
_entity.pdbx_description
1 polymer ?
#
loop_
_entity_poly.entity_id
_entity_poly.type
_entity_poly.pdbx_seq_one_letter_code
_entity_poly.pdbx_strand_id
1 'polypeptide(L)' 'MSKNLRVTPGDPFPEDLETLKDEKLQVLDSQVQRQLDHEIVADGESDPETEFRHHELDTEFQQRENSTLLVAPEEPV' A
#
# COMPACT_ATOMS: atom_id res chain seq x y z
N MET A 1 -7.43 19.69 10.56
CA MET A 1 -6.99 20.67 9.54
C MET A 1 -5.79 21.47 10.04
N SER A 2 -4.58 20.94 9.85
CA SER A 2 -3.31 21.67 10.06
C SER A 2 -2.38 21.25 8.93
N LYS A 3 -2.14 22.07 7.90
CA LYS A 3 -1.33 23.30 7.81
C LYS A 3 0.17 22.99 7.72
N ASN A 4 0.70 23.24 6.51
CA ASN A 4 2.09 23.21 6.02
C ASN A 4 2.55 21.90 5.34
N LEU A 5 2.19 21.73 4.06
CA LEU A 5 2.76 20.74 3.12
C LEU A 5 4.25 20.99 2.75
N ARG A 6 4.96 21.80 3.54
CA ARG A 6 6.38 22.11 3.31
C ARG A 6 7.17 21.49 4.44
N VAL A 7 7.62 20.27 4.22
CA VAL A 7 8.64 19.60 5.04
C VAL A 7 9.97 20.23 4.61
N THR A 8 10.70 20.87 5.52
CA THR A 8 12.06 21.33 5.19
C THR A 8 13.02 20.14 5.21
N PRO A 9 14.15 20.17 4.50
CA PRO A 9 15.08 19.03 4.47
C PRO A 9 15.65 18.62 5.84
N GLY A 10 15.54 19.48 6.86
CA GLY A 10 15.95 19.20 8.23
C GLY A 10 14.81 18.74 9.15
N ASP A 11 13.56 18.78 8.69
CA ASP A 11 12.42 18.30 9.47
C ASP A 11 12.31 16.77 9.34
N PRO A 12 11.98 16.06 10.45
CA PRO A 12 11.70 14.63 10.36
C PRO A 12 10.51 14.37 9.44
N PHE A 13 10.52 13.22 8.78
CA PHE A 13 9.42 12.82 7.92
C PHE A 13 8.11 12.72 8.74
N PRO A 14 6.97 13.21 8.22
CA PRO A 14 5.73 13.21 9.00
C PRO A 14 5.25 11.78 9.36
N GLU A 15 4.94 11.55 10.63
CA GLU A 15 4.45 10.26 11.14
C GLU A 15 3.13 9.81 10.50
N ASP A 16 2.30 10.74 10.03
CA ASP A 16 1.03 10.46 9.37
C ASP A 16 1.18 10.01 7.92
N LEU A 17 2.36 10.24 7.33
CA LEU A 17 2.74 9.78 5.99
C LEU A 17 3.68 8.57 6.03
N GLU A 18 4.01 8.07 7.23
CA GLU A 18 4.75 6.82 7.40
C GLU A 18 3.99 5.62 6.81
N THR A 19 4.68 4.49 6.76
CA THR A 19 4.14 3.25 6.20
C THR A 19 2.78 2.90 6.81
N LEU A 20 1.83 2.62 5.93
CA LEU A 20 0.52 2.13 6.36
C LEU A 20 0.70 0.82 7.13
N LYS A 21 -0.08 0.65 8.20
CA LYS A 21 -0.16 -0.62 8.92
C LYS A 21 -0.75 -1.70 8.02
N ASP A 22 -0.30 -2.95 8.17
CA ASP A 22 -0.72 -4.08 7.33
C ASP A 22 -2.24 -4.25 7.26
N GLU A 23 -2.94 -4.15 8.40
CA GLU A 23 -4.40 -4.23 8.44
C GLU A 23 -5.06 -3.17 7.53
N LYS A 24 -4.54 -1.94 7.53
CA LYS A 24 -5.07 -0.86 6.68
C LYS A 24 -4.80 -1.13 5.20
N LEU A 25 -3.64 -1.70 4.87
CA LEU A 25 -3.33 -2.11 3.50
C LEU A 25 -4.26 -3.23 3.02
N GLN A 26 -4.52 -4.23 3.85
CA GLN A 26 -5.45 -5.32 3.53
C GLN A 26 -6.89 -4.81 3.34
N VAL A 27 -7.31 -3.82 4.13
CA VAL A 27 -8.62 -3.17 3.92
C VAL A 27 -8.66 -2.42 2.59
N LEU A 28 -7.59 -1.70 2.23
CA LEU A 28 -7.51 -1.00 0.94
C LEU A 28 -7.55 -1.99 -0.23
N ASP A 29 -6.80 -3.09 -0.13
CA ASP A 29 -6.82 -4.18 -1.12
C ASP A 29 -8.21 -4.76 -1.32
N SER A 30 -8.90 -5.09 -0.22
CA SER A 30 -10.28 -5.58 -0.30
C SER A 30 -11.25 -4.57 -0.92
N GLN A 31 -11.02 -3.27 -0.73
CA GLN A 31 -11.84 -2.23 -1.36
C GLN A 31 -11.58 -2.14 -2.86
N VAL A 32 -10.32 -2.15 -3.29
CA VAL A 32 -9.93 -2.09 -4.70
C VAL A 32 -10.43 -3.32 -5.44
N GLN A 33 -10.30 -4.52 -4.86
CA GLN A 33 -10.83 -5.76 -5.42
C GLN A 33 -12.33 -5.70 -5.68
N ARG A 34 -13.12 -5.24 -4.70
CA ARG A 34 -14.57 -5.06 -4.89
C ARG A 34 -14.91 -4.02 -5.93
N GLN A 35 -14.07 -3.00 -6.09
CA GLN A 35 -14.25 -1.99 -7.12
C GLN A 35 -14.01 -2.58 -8.51
N LEU A 36 -12.93 -3.35 -8.70
CA LEU A 36 -12.66 -4.09 -9.95
C LEU A 36 -13.82 -5.02 -10.30
N ASP A 37 -14.29 -5.82 -9.33
CA ASP A 37 -15.44 -6.70 -9.53
C ASP A 37 -16.68 -5.92 -10.00
N HIS A 38 -16.94 -4.78 -9.38
CA HIS A 38 -18.06 -3.93 -9.76
C HIS A 38 -17.91 -3.34 -11.17
N GLU A 39 -16.74 -2.81 -11.52
CA GLU A 39 -16.44 -2.23 -12.83
C GLU A 39 -16.57 -3.29 -13.95
N ILE A 40 -16.03 -4.49 -13.75
CA ILE A 40 -16.19 -5.60 -14.68
C ILE A 40 -17.66 -5.97 -14.88
N VAL A 41 -18.46 -6.00 -13.81
CA VAL A 41 -19.89 -6.35 -13.91
C VAL A 41 -20.73 -5.22 -14.52
N ALA A 42 -20.44 -3.96 -14.19
CA ALA A 42 -21.24 -2.81 -14.58
C ALA A 42 -20.87 -2.28 -15.97
N ASP A 43 -19.57 -2.17 -16.24
CA ASP A 43 -19.02 -1.47 -17.40
C ASP A 43 -18.37 -2.44 -18.40
N GLY A 44 -18.09 -3.68 -17.98
CA GLY A 44 -17.52 -4.74 -18.84
C GLY A 44 -15.99 -4.69 -18.96
N GLU A 45 -15.37 -3.67 -18.37
CA GLU A 45 -13.92 -3.49 -18.28
C GLU A 45 -13.57 -2.79 -16.95
N SER A 46 -12.33 -2.97 -16.50
CA SER A 46 -11.81 -2.28 -15.31
C SER A 46 -11.36 -0.86 -15.67
N ASP A 47 -11.48 0.07 -14.73
CA ASP A 47 -10.85 1.39 -14.87
C ASP A 47 -9.32 1.27 -14.73
N PRO A 48 -8.52 1.85 -15.64
CA PRO A 48 -7.06 1.78 -15.58
C PRO A 48 -6.43 2.31 -14.28
N GLU A 49 -7.06 3.30 -13.64
CA GLU A 49 -6.62 3.81 -12.34
C GLU A 49 -6.90 2.81 -11.22
N THR A 50 -8.01 2.06 -11.31
CA THR A 50 -8.32 0.99 -10.34
C THR A 50 -7.33 -0.17 -10.48
N GLU A 51 -6.99 -0.56 -11.71
CA GLU A 51 -5.96 -1.57 -11.97
C GLU A 51 -4.58 -1.12 -11.47
N PHE A 52 -4.21 0.15 -11.71
CA PHE A 52 -2.96 0.72 -11.21
C PHE A 52 -2.89 0.70 -9.68
N ARG A 53 -3.97 1.10 -9.00
CA ARG A 53 -4.04 1.04 -7.52
C ARG A 53 -3.89 -0.40 -7.00
N HIS A 54 -4.46 -1.38 -7.68
CA HIS A 54 -4.27 -2.79 -7.33
C HIS A 54 -2.81 -3.23 -7.48
N HIS A 55 -2.18 -2.90 -8.61
CA HIS A 55 -0.78 -3.21 -8.86
C HIS A 55 0.18 -2.61 -7.82
N GLU A 56 -0.06 -1.37 -7.39
CA GLU A 56 0.75 -0.73 -6.35
C GLU A 56 0.62 -1.46 -5.00
N LEU A 57 -0.59 -1.92 -4.66
CA LEU A 57 -0.83 -2.70 -3.45
C LEU A 57 -0.13 -4.07 -3.50
N ASP A 58 -0.23 -4.79 -4.63
CA ASP A 58 0.50 -6.04 -4.85
C ASP A 58 2.01 -5.86 -4.68
N THR A 59 2.54 -4.78 -5.25
CA THR A 59 3.97 -4.44 -5.16
C THR A 59 4.39 -4.18 -3.71
N GLU A 60 3.59 -3.42 -2.95
CA GLU A 60 3.86 -3.14 -1.54
C GLU A 60 3.82 -4.41 -0.69
N PHE A 61 2.84 -5.31 -0.89
CA PHE A 61 2.80 -6.60 -0.20
C PHE A 61 4.03 -7.45 -0.49
N GLN A 62 4.43 -7.55 -1.76
CA GLN A 62 5.64 -8.28 -2.15
C GLN A 62 6.90 -7.68 -1.51
N GLN A 63 7.01 -6.35 -1.44
CA GLN A 63 8.13 -5.69 -0.79
C GLN A 63 8.18 -6.00 0.71
N ARG A 64 7.04 -6.02 1.40
CA ARG A 64 6.94 -6.34 2.83
C ARG A 64 7.23 -7.80 3.13
N GLU A 65 6.74 -8.72 2.30
CA GLU A 65 7.05 -10.15 2.42
C GLU A 65 8.55 -10.39 2.22
N ASN A 66 9.14 -9.81 1.18
CA ASN A 66 10.58 -9.92 0.91
C ASN A 66 11.42 -9.28 2.02
N SER A 67 11.00 -8.14 2.55
CA SER A 67 11.66 -7.50 3.70
C SER A 67 11.59 -8.36 4.96
N THR A 68 10.46 -9.04 5.19
CA THR A 68 10.29 -9.97 6.31
C THR A 68 11.19 -11.20 6.16
N LEU A 69 11.36 -11.72 4.94
CA LEU A 69 12.23 -12.87 4.65
C LEU A 69 13.73 -12.56 4.76
N LEU A 70 14.15 -11.30 4.60
CA LEU A 70 15.54 -10.86 4.78
C LEU A 70 15.96 -10.71 6.26
N VAL A 71 15.01 -10.80 7.20
CA VAL A 71 15.24 -10.74 8.67
C VAL A 71 15.09 -12.13 9.31
N ALA A 72 15.42 -13.20 8.59
CA ALA A 72 15.52 -14.52 9.21
C ALA A 72 16.68 -14.53 10.23
N PRO A 73 16.48 -15.00 11.47
CA PRO A 73 17.53 -14.97 12.48
C PRO A 73 18.68 -15.88 12.05
N GLU A 74 19.92 -15.37 12.12
CA GLU A 74 21.08 -16.23 12.07
C GLU A 74 20.93 -17.30 13.16
N GLU A 75 20.94 -18.57 12.77
CA GLU A 75 20.93 -19.67 13.72
C GLU A 75 22.13 -19.52 14.66
N PRO A 76 21.93 -19.53 15.99
CA PRO A 76 23.06 -19.51 16.90
C PRO A 76 23.80 -20.86 16.82
N VAL A 77 25.13 -20.75 16.69
CA VAL A 77 26.13 -21.82 16.55
C VAL A 77 25.99 -22.94 17.57
#